data_AF-A0A380P211-F1
#
_entry.id   AF-A0A380P211-F1
#
_cell.length_a   1.000
_cell.length_b   1.000
_cell.length_c   1.000
_cell.angle_alpha   90.00
_cell.angle_beta   90.00
_cell.angle_gamma   90.00
#
_symmetry.space_group_name_H-M   'P 1'
#
loop_
_entity.id
_entity.type
_entity.pdbx_description
1 polymer ?
#
loop_
_entity_poly.entity_id
_entity_poly.type
_entity_poly.pdbx_seq_one_letter_code
_entity_poly.pdbx_strand_id
1 'polypeptide(L)' 'MASYAERMLNELELGQTEDAKKSYALALRHDDDDTIYSLAEELYGLGFSNQAKRAYQNY' A
#
# COMPACT_ATOMS: atom_id res chain seq x y z
N MET A 1 -15.18 2.56 -6.27
CA MET A 1 -14.20 1.54 -6.67
C MET A 1 -13.17 1.49 -5.56
N ALA A 2 -12.78 0.31 -5.09
CA ALA A 2 -11.72 0.22 -4.08
C ALA A 2 -10.40 0.73 -4.66
N SER A 3 -9.62 1.46 -3.86
CA SER A 3 -8.27 1.94 -4.21
C SER A 3 -7.29 0.78 -4.40
N TYR A 4 -6.14 1.05 -5.00
CA TYR A 4 -5.08 0.05 -5.08
C TYR A 4 -4.45 -0.22 -3.71
N ALA A 5 -4.44 0.77 -2.81
CA ALA A 5 -4.07 0.64 -1.41
C ALA A 5 -4.96 -0.38 -0.67
N GLU A 6 -6.29 -0.22 -0.74
CA GLU A 6 -7.23 -1.17 -0.13
C GLU A 6 -7.06 -2.58 -0.70
N ARG A 7 -6.85 -2.68 -2.01
CA ARG A 7 -6.59 -3.96 -2.67
C ARG A 7 -5.29 -4.62 -2.18
N MET A 8 -4.23 -3.83 -2.04
CA MET A 8 -2.94 -4.31 -1.54
C MET A 8 -3.05 -4.88 -0.12
N LEU A 9 -3.76 -4.19 0.78
CA LEU A 9 -3.99 -4.65 2.14
C LEU A 9 -4.80 -5.95 2.16
N ASN A 10 -5.84 -6.06 1.34
CA ASN A 10 -6.62 -7.30 1.21
C ASN A 10 -5.77 -8.47 0.70
N GLU A 11 -4.94 -8.23 -0.32
CA GLU A 11 -4.02 -9.24 -0.87
C GLU A 11 -2.97 -9.66 0.18
N LEU A 12 -2.50 -8.76 1.05
CA LEU A 12 -1.66 -9.12 2.20
C LEU A 12 -2.40 -10.03 3.18
N GLU A 13 -3.63 -9.69 3.56
CA GLU A 13 -4.45 -10.51 4.47
C GLU A 13 -4.70 -11.93 3.92
N LEU A 14 -4.84 -12.06 2.60
CA LEU A 14 -5.01 -13.33 1.90
C LEU A 14 -3.70 -14.09 1.66
N GLY A 15 -2.55 -13.53 2.05
CA GLY A 15 -1.23 -14.12 1.81
C GLY A 15 -0.77 -14.05 0.35
N GLN A 16 -1.43 -13.25 -0.48
CA GLN A 16 -1.15 -13.07 -1.92
C GLN A 16 -0.02 -12.05 -2.12
N THR A 17 1.18 -12.39 -1.63
CA THR A 17 2.29 -11.43 -1.54
C THR A 17 2.74 -10.89 -2.91
N GLU A 18 2.60 -11.66 -3.99
CA GLU A 18 2.95 -11.19 -5.33
C GLU A 18 1.97 -10.17 -5.88
N ASP A 19 0.67 -10.38 -5.64
CA ASP A 19 -0.36 -9.44 -6.08
C ASP A 19 -0.33 -8.16 -5.24
N ALA A 20 -0.13 -8.29 -3.92
CA ALA A 20 0.06 -7.15 -3.03
C ALA A 20 1.19 -6.22 -3.50
N LYS A 21 2.30 -6.77 -4.03
CA LYS A 21 3.39 -5.96 -4.59
C LYS A 21 2.97 -5.20 -5.86
N LYS A 22 2.13 -5.80 -6.71
CA LYS A 22 1.61 -5.15 -7.92
C LYS A 22 0.64 -4.03 -7.53
N SER A 23 -0.28 -4.31 -6.62
CA SER A 23 -1.24 -3.32 -6.10
C SER A 23 -0.53 -2.18 -5.38
N TYR A 24 0.53 -2.46 -4.60
CA TYR A 24 1.37 -1.42 -4.01
C TYR A 24 1.97 -0.47 -5.06
N ALA A 25 2.52 -1.01 -6.15
CA ALA A 25 3.10 -0.18 -7.22
C ALA A 25 2.03 0.64 -7.98
N LEU A 26 0.81 0.12 -8.09
CA LEU A 26 -0.31 0.84 -8.69
C LEU A 26 -0.83 1.94 -7.75
N ALA A 27 -0.88 1.69 -6.44
CA ALA A 27 -1.25 2.68 -5.44
C ALA A 27 -0.36 3.92 -5.52
N LEU A 28 0.96 3.73 -5.51
CA LEU A 28 1.94 4.82 -5.63
C LEU A 28 1.85 5.63 -6.93
N ARG A 29 1.12 5.14 -7.93
CA ARG A 29 1.00 5.80 -9.25
C ARG A 29 -0.37 6.43 -9.48
N HIS A 30 -1.40 5.94 -8.81
CA HIS A 30 -2.79 6.21 -9.18
C HIS A 30 -3.68 6.60 -8.01
N ASP A 31 -3.35 6.19 -6.79
CA ASP A 31 -4.11 6.63 -5.61
C ASP A 31 -3.68 8.05 -5.23
N ASP A 32 -4.58 8.79 -4.59
CA ASP A 32 -4.31 10.13 -4.10
C ASP A 32 -3.40 10.13 -2.86
N ASP A 33 -2.79 11.29 -2.61
CA ASP A 33 -1.83 11.53 -1.54
C ASP A 33 -2.35 11.10 -0.15
N ASP A 34 -3.62 11.38 0.17
CA ASP A 34 -4.26 10.98 1.43
C ASP A 34 -4.38 9.45 1.55
N THR A 35 -4.74 8.78 0.45
CA THR A 35 -4.80 7.32 0.37
C THR A 35 -3.41 6.68 0.50
N ILE A 36 -2.38 7.25 -0.14
CA ILE A 36 -0.99 6.75 -0.02
C ILE A 36 -0.46 6.97 1.40
N TYR A 37 -0.78 8.12 2.03
CA TYR A 37 -0.43 8.39 3.42
C TYR A 37 -1.06 7.36 4.36
N SER A 38 -2.35 7.08 4.20
CA SER A 38 -3.06 6.06 4.99
C SER A 38 -2.45 4.66 4.79
N LEU A 39 -2.13 4.29 3.55
CA LEU A 39 -1.44 3.04 3.25
C LEU A 39 -0.08 2.95 3.95
N ALA A 40 0.66 4.05 4.02
CA ALA A 40 1.96 4.09 4.69
C ALA A 40 1.84 3.84 6.20
N GLU A 41 0.83 4.43 6.86
CA GLU A 41 0.55 4.21 8.29
C GLU A 41 0.19 2.75 8.58
N GLU A 42 -0.71 2.16 7.78
CA GLU A 42 -1.09 0.75 7.92
C GLU A 42 0.10 -0.18 7.72
N LEU A 43 0.90 0.05 6.67
CA LEU A 43 2.11 -0.74 6.40
C LEU A 43 3.14 -0.62 7.53
N TYR A 44 3.26 0.56 8.15
CA TYR A 44 4.15 0.75 9.28
C TYR A 44 3.66 -0.08 10.49
N GLY A 45 2.36 -0.03 10.81
CA GLY A 45 1.74 -0.81 11.89
C GLY A 45 1.87 -2.32 11.70
N LEU A 46 1.81 -2.79 10.46
CA LEU A 46 1.99 -4.20 10.09
C LEU A 46 3.46 -4.65 10.04
N GLY A 47 4.42 -3.75 10.27
CA GLY A 47 5.86 -4.06 10.25
C GLY A 47 6.51 -4.03 8.85
N PHE A 48 5.81 -3.58 7.82
CA PHE A 48 6.34 -3.35 6.48
C PHE A 48 7.06 -1.99 6.38
N SER A 49 8.01 -1.74 7.28
CA SER A 49 8.65 -0.42 7.46
C SER A 49 9.34 0.11 6.19
N ASN A 50 9.86 -0.77 5.33
CA ASN A 50 10.47 -0.37 4.05
C ASN A 50 9.43 0.16 3.06
N GLN A 51 8.29 -0.53 2.94
CA GLN A 51 7.19 -0.14 2.06
C GLN A 51 6.48 1.12 2.61
N ALA A 52 6.28 1.21 3.93
CA ALA A 52 5.76 2.41 4.57
C ALA A 52 6.65 3.63 4.27
N LYS A 53 7.97 3.51 4.52
CA LYS A 53 8.94 4.58 4.22
C LYS A 53 8.88 5.02 2.76
N ARG A 54 8.78 4.08 1.83
CA ARG A 54 8.69 4.41 0.39
C ARG A 54 7.38 5.12 0.05
N ALA A 55 6.25 4.72 0.65
CA ALA A 55 4.98 5.41 0.46
C ALA A 55 5.05 6.85 0.99
N TYR A 56 5.63 7.07 2.18
CA TYR A 56 5.86 8.42 2.72
C TYR A 56 6.76 9.31 1.84
N GLN A 57 7.58 8.73 0.97
CA GLN A 57 8.48 9.47 0.08
C GLN A 57 7.88 9.75 -1.30
N ASN A 58 6.76 9.11 -1.64
CA ASN A 58 6.15 9.17 -2.97
C ASN A 58 4.70 9.69 -2.95
N TYR A 59 4.18 10.08 -1.78
CA TYR A 59 2.96 10.88 -1.67
C TYR A 59 3.30 12.37 -1.78
#